data_AF-A0A938H895-F1
#
_entry.id   AF-A0A938H895-F1
#
_cell.length_a   1.000
_cell.length_b   1.000
_cell.length_c   1.000
_cell.angle_alpha   90.00
_cell.angle_beta   90.00
_cell.angle_gamma   90.00
#
_symmetry.space_group_name_H-M   'P 1'
#
loop_
_entity.id
_entity.type
_entity.pdbx_description
1 polymer ?
#
loop_
_entity_poly.entity_id
_entity_poly.type
_entity_poly.pdbx_seq_one_letter_code
_entity_poly.pdbx_strand_id
1 'polypeptide(L)'
;DAMVKGIQGFDRKLALEAMQHSANQDYEGIAYLRDHGHLNVEACSESVSKQLEYAYDDWCIAQAALATGDSLLYRNYLQRSGSWRNILDSASGMMRPRVNGQWLSPFDPREVNNHYTEANAWQTSFYVPQDVYGWVDAVGGPTRAEALLDTLFLTQSKTVGREQADITGLIGQYAHGNEPSHHIAYLYHYLGKPAKTLAQVRRIQDEFYSDRPDGLIGNEDCGQMSAWYVLSSLGLYPLAPGSTEWIWSVPSLARVTVHLPQASNHLPQSKKLILNTSAPYRRGTAWPQRFWNKGRQPHALSIDHRQLMEGGVWDIGSEGEMAAGAGLSEIPFQLPAVQERSKNFRSVPLIEASSARFGDSLRVSIRADRSSTGIRYALGSADPVKDGLPYTGPLTLYRSDTVSAVAIDGEGRPGFVVSARYSRIDPKLKVSLTYPYNRQYHAGGPLALVDGIEGDGAWRKGHWHGYQGNPFEAVLELPKATMVDSIDAGFLQDVRSWIVLPAKVAFWAKKSSTDDWVYLGETTHQQSVTNLEVFRQHLGIRCSAPGPWSHLKVTAQQYGALPAWHPGAGGDSFIFVDEIRWK
;
A
#
# COMPACT_ATOMS: atom_id res chain seq x y z
N ASP A 1 21.91 -4.96 -1.19
CA ASP A 1 22.48 -5.56 -2.42
C ASP A 1 24.02 -5.58 -2.45
N ALA A 2 24.70 -4.43 -2.42
CA ALA A 2 26.16 -4.35 -2.53
C ALA A 2 26.93 -5.29 -1.57
N MET A 3 26.54 -5.32 -0.29
CA MET A 3 27.18 -6.17 0.73
C MET A 3 27.07 -7.68 0.41
N VAL A 4 25.92 -8.16 -0.07
CA VAL A 4 25.70 -9.59 -0.34
C VAL A 4 26.41 -10.04 -1.62
N LYS A 5 26.60 -9.12 -2.58
CA LYS A 5 27.36 -9.34 -3.81
C LYS A 5 28.87 -9.13 -3.64
N GLY A 6 29.32 -8.79 -2.44
CA GLY A 6 30.74 -8.63 -2.11
C GLY A 6 31.38 -7.36 -2.67
N ILE A 7 30.59 -6.34 -3.03
CA ILE A 7 31.12 -5.03 -3.41
C ILE A 7 31.77 -4.39 -2.17
N GLN A 8 32.98 -3.86 -2.36
CA GLN A 8 33.82 -3.28 -1.30
C GLN A 8 33.96 -1.76 -1.47
N GLY A 9 34.73 -1.12 -0.59
CA GLY A 9 35.02 0.33 -0.66
C GLY A 9 34.20 1.19 0.32
N PHE A 10 33.48 0.57 1.26
CA PHE A 10 32.74 1.26 2.32
C PHE A 10 32.77 0.47 3.62
N ASP A 11 32.54 1.15 4.75
CA ASP A 11 32.41 0.51 6.05
C ASP A 11 31.06 -0.23 6.15
N ARG A 12 31.13 -1.56 6.12
CA ARG A 12 29.97 -2.44 6.14
C ARG A 12 29.22 -2.40 7.47
N LYS A 13 29.91 -2.14 8.59
CA LYS A 13 29.28 -2.03 9.91
C LYS A 13 28.54 -0.71 10.02
N LEU A 14 29.18 0.39 9.63
CA LEU A 14 28.54 1.70 9.62
C LEU A 14 27.33 1.74 8.67
N ALA A 15 27.41 1.09 7.51
CA ALA A 15 26.28 0.95 6.61
C ALA A 15 25.11 0.20 7.25
N LEU A 16 25.36 -0.90 7.96
CA LEU A 16 24.34 -1.66 8.68
C LEU A 16 23.75 -0.87 9.86
N GLU A 17 24.55 -0.07 10.56
CA GLU A 17 24.08 0.85 11.60
C GLU A 17 23.16 1.92 11.03
N ALA A 18 23.51 2.52 9.89
CA ALA A 18 22.67 3.50 9.19
C ALA A 18 21.33 2.90 8.69
N MET A 19 21.38 1.68 8.14
CA MET A 19 20.18 0.94 7.75
C MET A 19 19.23 0.73 8.95
N GLN A 20 19.76 0.30 10.10
CA GLN A 20 18.97 0.14 11.31
C GLN A 20 18.40 1.46 11.81
N HIS A 21 19.18 2.54 11.75
CA HIS A 21 18.68 3.85 12.14
C HIS A 21 17.45 4.24 11.32
N SER A 22 17.55 4.13 9.98
CA SER A 22 16.44 4.43 9.06
C SER A 22 15.20 3.59 9.36
N ALA A 23 15.36 2.28 9.54
CA ALA A 23 14.24 1.36 9.77
C ALA A 23 13.62 1.43 11.17
N ASN A 24 14.06 2.35 12.04
CA ASN A 24 13.52 2.56 13.39
C ASN A 24 13.15 4.03 13.69
N GLN A 25 13.08 4.89 12.68
CA GLN A 25 12.65 6.28 12.85
C GLN A 25 11.16 6.40 13.20
N ASP A 26 10.79 7.50 13.85
CA ASP A 26 9.38 7.91 13.98
C ASP A 26 9.00 8.79 12.79
N TYR A 27 9.00 8.17 11.61
CA TYR A 27 8.78 8.81 10.32
C TYR A 27 7.89 7.91 9.47
N GLU A 28 6.93 8.49 8.75
CA GLU A 28 6.09 7.81 7.74
C GLU A 28 5.48 6.47 8.20
N GLY A 29 5.08 6.40 9.48
CA GLY A 29 4.42 5.23 10.07
C GLY A 29 5.35 4.09 10.51
N ILE A 30 6.67 4.21 10.37
CA ILE A 30 7.63 3.15 10.74
C ILE A 30 7.48 2.71 12.20
N ALA A 31 7.41 3.66 13.15
CA ALA A 31 7.18 3.35 14.56
C ALA A 31 5.83 2.65 14.79
N TYR A 32 4.77 3.10 14.12
CA TYR A 32 3.46 2.47 14.20
C TYR A 32 3.48 1.02 13.70
N LEU A 33 4.11 0.77 12.54
CA LEU A 33 4.26 -0.57 11.97
C LEU A 33 5.02 -1.51 12.92
N ARG A 34 6.13 -1.03 13.50
CA ARG A 34 6.92 -1.80 14.47
C ARG A 34 6.08 -2.24 15.67
N ASP A 35 5.24 -1.33 16.16
CA ASP A 35 4.51 -1.53 17.41
C ASP A 35 3.17 -2.30 17.19
N HIS A 36 2.59 -2.24 15.99
CA HIS A 36 1.28 -2.82 15.67
C HIS A 36 1.30 -3.92 14.59
N GLY A 37 2.43 -4.18 13.94
CA GLY A 37 2.60 -5.22 12.92
C GLY A 37 1.90 -4.96 11.57
N HIS A 38 1.21 -3.83 11.45
CA HIS A 38 0.60 -3.34 10.22
C HIS A 38 0.46 -1.81 10.25
N LEU A 39 0.28 -1.19 9.07
CA LEU A 39 -0.14 0.18 8.92
C LEU A 39 -1.65 0.23 8.68
N ASN A 40 -2.33 1.09 9.45
CA ASN A 40 -3.71 1.49 9.19
C ASN A 40 -3.74 2.78 8.38
N VAL A 41 -4.82 3.01 7.63
CA VAL A 41 -5.05 4.27 6.91
C VAL A 41 -5.02 5.48 7.84
N GLU A 42 -5.44 5.28 9.10
CA GLU A 42 -5.48 6.30 10.15
C GLU A 42 -4.08 6.61 10.72
N ALA A 43 -3.10 5.73 10.50
CA ALA A 43 -1.74 5.90 10.97
C ALA A 43 -0.87 6.65 9.95
N CYS A 44 -1.00 6.29 8.66
CA CYS A 44 -0.18 6.83 7.59
C CYS A 44 -0.91 6.73 6.24
N SER A 45 -0.76 7.74 5.40
CA SER A 45 -1.15 7.62 3.99
C SER A 45 -0.21 6.67 3.26
N GLU A 46 -0.70 6.11 2.16
CA GLU A 46 0.03 5.14 1.34
C GLU A 46 0.42 3.89 2.14
N SER A 47 -0.43 3.55 3.13
CA SER A 47 -0.16 2.50 4.11
C SER A 47 0.15 1.14 3.50
N VAL A 48 -0.47 0.80 2.35
CA VAL A 48 -0.24 -0.49 1.70
C VAL A 48 1.13 -0.52 1.02
N SER A 49 1.45 0.49 0.18
CA SER A 49 2.75 0.57 -0.50
C SER A 49 3.90 0.63 0.50
N LYS A 50 3.82 1.54 1.49
CA LYS A 50 4.85 1.67 2.53
C LYS A 50 5.07 0.38 3.31
N GLN A 51 4.00 -0.32 3.72
CA GLN A 51 4.17 -1.56 4.46
C GLN A 51 4.83 -2.67 3.62
N LEU A 52 4.52 -2.76 2.32
CA LEU A 52 5.15 -3.74 1.42
C LEU A 52 6.63 -3.44 1.20
N GLU A 53 6.96 -2.16 0.96
CA GLU A 53 8.34 -1.70 0.81
C GLU A 53 9.14 -1.87 2.10
N TYR A 54 8.60 -1.46 3.26
CA TYR A 54 9.26 -1.67 4.55
C TYR A 54 9.48 -3.15 4.86
N ALA A 55 8.55 -4.04 4.46
CA ALA A 55 8.74 -5.48 4.60
C ALA A 55 9.90 -5.99 3.72
N TYR A 56 10.08 -5.44 2.52
CA TYR A 56 11.20 -5.76 1.65
C TYR A 56 12.53 -5.15 2.15
N ASP A 57 12.50 -3.93 2.65
CA ASP A 57 13.67 -3.25 3.21
C ASP A 57 14.15 -3.93 4.48
N ASP A 58 13.23 -4.31 5.38
CA ASP A 58 13.55 -5.12 6.55
C ASP A 58 14.21 -6.44 6.13
N TRP A 59 13.73 -7.07 5.05
CA TRP A 59 14.40 -8.26 4.52
C TRP A 59 15.82 -7.96 4.02
N CYS A 60 16.04 -6.82 3.34
CA CYS A 60 17.37 -6.40 2.90
C CYS A 60 18.32 -6.18 4.09
N ILE A 61 17.83 -5.61 5.20
CA ILE A 61 18.60 -5.45 6.44
C ILE A 61 18.95 -6.81 7.03
N ALA A 62 18.02 -7.76 7.02
CA ALA A 62 18.31 -9.13 7.42
C ALA A 62 19.45 -9.74 6.59
N GLN A 63 19.42 -9.58 5.26
CA GLN A 63 20.50 -10.09 4.39
C GLN A 63 21.84 -9.39 4.68
N ALA A 64 21.83 -8.08 4.95
CA ALA A 64 23.03 -7.34 5.34
C ALA A 64 23.60 -7.84 6.68
N ALA A 65 22.74 -8.06 7.68
CA ALA A 65 23.10 -8.59 8.99
C ALA A 65 23.70 -10.00 8.90
N LEU A 66 23.10 -10.87 8.07
CA LEU A 66 23.64 -12.20 7.78
C LEU A 66 25.05 -12.09 7.17
N ALA A 67 25.24 -11.17 6.22
CA ALA A 67 26.54 -10.97 5.57
C ALA A 67 27.62 -10.39 6.51
N THR A 68 27.25 -9.79 7.64
CA THR A 68 28.17 -9.31 8.69
C THR A 68 28.28 -10.25 9.89
N GLY A 69 27.55 -11.37 9.89
CA GLY A 69 27.57 -12.36 10.97
C GLY A 69 26.73 -12.01 12.20
N ASP A 70 25.78 -11.06 12.10
CA ASP A 70 24.87 -10.70 13.19
C ASP A 70 23.57 -11.51 13.13
N SER A 71 23.61 -12.70 13.72
CA SER A 71 22.48 -13.65 13.71
C SER A 71 21.26 -13.18 14.53
N LEU A 72 21.45 -12.30 15.52
CA LEU A 72 20.33 -11.77 16.30
C LEU A 72 19.56 -10.74 15.47
N LEU A 73 20.30 -9.82 14.85
CA LEU A 73 19.74 -8.79 13.99
C LEU A 73 19.07 -9.40 12.74
N TYR A 74 19.71 -10.40 12.12
CA TYR A 74 19.13 -11.18 11.03
C TYR A 74 17.74 -11.71 11.38
N ARG A 75 17.59 -12.40 12.52
CA ARG A 75 16.30 -12.99 12.93
C ARG A 75 15.22 -11.95 13.20
N ASN A 76 15.59 -10.83 13.84
CA ASN A 76 14.65 -9.74 14.12
C ASN A 76 14.08 -9.14 12.82
N TYR A 77 14.96 -8.72 11.91
CA TYR A 77 14.54 -8.11 10.65
C TYR A 77 13.89 -9.11 9.69
N LEU A 78 14.29 -10.38 9.72
CA LEU A 78 13.60 -11.43 8.97
C LEU A 78 12.16 -11.62 9.46
N GLN A 79 11.91 -11.59 10.76
CA GLN A 79 10.56 -11.62 11.31
C GLN A 79 9.73 -10.41 10.84
N ARG A 80 10.29 -9.20 10.93
CA ARG A 80 9.61 -7.98 10.48
C ARG A 80 9.27 -8.01 8.99
N SER A 81 10.13 -8.63 8.16
CA SER A 81 9.89 -8.78 6.72
C SER A 81 8.66 -9.60 6.34
N GLY A 82 8.06 -10.33 7.30
CA GLY A 82 6.80 -11.03 7.12
C GLY A 82 5.55 -10.17 7.29
N SER A 83 5.68 -8.88 7.63
CA SER A 83 4.56 -7.98 7.94
C SER A 83 3.59 -7.78 6.78
N TRP A 84 4.02 -7.96 5.53
CA TRP A 84 3.15 -7.91 4.34
C TRP A 84 1.92 -8.82 4.46
N ARG A 85 2.04 -9.97 5.16
CA ARG A 85 0.93 -10.92 5.34
C ARG A 85 -0.23 -10.31 6.12
N ASN A 86 0.04 -9.34 7.00
CA ASN A 86 -1.00 -8.69 7.80
C ASN A 86 -1.93 -7.81 6.96
N ILE A 87 -1.57 -7.43 5.74
CA ILE A 87 -2.42 -6.61 4.85
C ILE A 87 -2.94 -7.38 3.63
N LEU A 88 -2.68 -8.69 3.55
CA LEU A 88 -3.24 -9.53 2.50
C LEU A 88 -4.69 -9.94 2.84
N ASP A 89 -5.65 -9.47 2.06
CA ASP A 89 -7.01 -9.97 2.07
C ASP A 89 -7.08 -11.26 1.24
N SER A 90 -6.97 -12.41 1.89
CA SER A 90 -6.94 -13.72 1.23
C SER A 90 -8.21 -14.05 0.43
N ALA A 91 -9.34 -13.36 0.68
CA ALA A 91 -10.56 -13.53 -0.11
C ALA A 91 -10.44 -12.89 -1.50
N SER A 92 -9.86 -11.69 -1.59
CA SER A 92 -9.60 -11.02 -2.87
C SER A 92 -8.26 -11.42 -3.50
N GLY A 93 -7.30 -11.88 -2.69
CA GLY A 93 -5.90 -12.10 -3.09
C GLY A 93 -5.10 -10.79 -3.21
N MET A 94 -5.65 -9.67 -2.72
CA MET A 94 -5.06 -8.33 -2.85
C MET A 94 -4.55 -7.81 -1.51
N MET A 95 -3.52 -6.97 -1.56
CA MET A 95 -3.09 -6.17 -0.43
C MET A 95 -4.10 -5.03 -0.24
N ARG A 96 -4.83 -5.06 0.88
CA ARG A 96 -5.99 -4.19 1.11
C ARG A 96 -5.73 -3.27 2.30
N PRO A 97 -6.11 -1.99 2.23
CA PRO A 97 -5.91 -1.07 3.35
C PRO A 97 -6.73 -1.51 4.56
N ARG A 98 -6.16 -1.32 5.76
CA ARG A 98 -6.87 -1.54 7.03
C ARG A 98 -7.32 -0.23 7.66
N VAL A 99 -8.54 -0.21 8.18
CA VAL A 99 -9.16 0.92 8.86
C VAL A 99 -9.95 0.40 10.05
N ASN A 100 -9.78 1.00 11.23
CA ASN A 100 -10.50 0.64 12.44
C ASN A 100 -10.54 -0.88 12.71
N GLY A 101 -9.40 -1.55 12.57
CA GLY A 101 -9.24 -3.00 12.79
C GLY A 101 -9.82 -3.94 11.73
N GLN A 102 -10.41 -3.43 10.64
CA GLN A 102 -10.95 -4.23 9.53
C GLN A 102 -10.41 -3.76 8.18
N TRP A 103 -10.79 -4.46 7.11
CA TRP A 103 -10.50 -4.03 5.75
C TRP A 103 -11.32 -2.79 5.36
N LEU A 104 -10.69 -1.85 4.65
CA LEU A 104 -11.37 -0.70 4.06
C LEU A 104 -12.39 -1.17 3.00
N SER A 105 -13.63 -0.69 3.09
CA SER A 105 -14.75 -1.09 2.23
C SER A 105 -15.61 0.13 1.83
N PRO A 106 -16.18 0.18 0.60
CA PRO A 106 -16.05 -0.80 -0.49
C PRO A 106 -14.61 -0.88 -1.04
N PHE A 107 -14.31 -1.93 -1.80
CA PHE A 107 -12.98 -2.15 -2.37
C PHE A 107 -13.09 -2.47 -3.86
N ASP A 108 -12.56 -1.58 -4.70
CA ASP A 108 -12.30 -1.85 -6.12
C ASP A 108 -10.78 -1.86 -6.32
N PRO A 109 -10.17 -2.99 -6.74
CA PRO A 109 -8.71 -3.08 -6.88
C PRO A 109 -8.13 -2.18 -7.99
N ARG A 110 -8.98 -1.58 -8.84
CA ARG A 110 -8.59 -0.61 -9.88
C ARG A 110 -8.60 0.84 -9.37
N GLU A 111 -9.04 1.06 -8.14
CA GLU A 111 -9.13 2.40 -7.56
C GLU A 111 -7.75 2.95 -7.22
N VAL A 112 -7.43 4.09 -7.82
CA VAL A 112 -6.28 4.92 -7.47
C VAL A 112 -6.72 5.85 -6.34
N ASN A 113 -6.07 5.75 -5.19
CA ASN A 113 -6.44 6.47 -3.96
C ASN A 113 -5.19 6.77 -3.10
N ASN A 114 -5.40 7.21 -1.85
CA ASN A 114 -4.31 7.58 -0.94
C ASN A 114 -3.68 6.39 -0.19
N HIS A 115 -3.98 5.15 -0.55
CA HIS A 115 -3.47 3.97 0.16
C HIS A 115 -2.34 3.25 -0.58
N TYR A 116 -2.17 3.59 -1.85
CA TYR A 116 -1.13 3.10 -2.74
C TYR A 116 -0.36 4.29 -3.31
N THR A 117 0.97 4.26 -3.26
CA THR A 117 1.83 5.30 -3.84
C THR A 117 1.77 5.20 -5.37
N GLU A 118 1.21 6.23 -6.00
CA GLU A 118 1.11 6.38 -7.48
C GLU A 118 0.48 5.19 -8.22
N ALA A 119 -0.28 4.35 -7.53
CA ALA A 119 -0.72 3.06 -8.03
C ALA A 119 -2.14 2.70 -7.52
N ASN A 120 -2.58 1.49 -7.85
CA ASN A 120 -3.75 0.85 -7.25
C ASN A 120 -3.38 -0.54 -6.69
N ALA A 121 -4.39 -1.27 -6.22
CA ALA A 121 -4.19 -2.59 -5.63
C ALA A 121 -3.62 -3.60 -6.63
N TRP A 122 -4.05 -3.59 -7.89
CA TRP A 122 -3.50 -4.48 -8.92
C TRP A 122 -2.01 -4.26 -9.16
N GLN A 123 -1.56 -3.02 -9.12
CA GLN A 123 -0.16 -2.68 -9.41
C GLN A 123 0.75 -2.93 -8.19
N THR A 124 0.20 -2.87 -6.97
CA THR A 124 1.00 -2.95 -5.74
C THR A 124 0.98 -4.34 -5.08
N SER A 125 -0.13 -5.10 -5.19
CA SER A 125 -0.35 -6.32 -4.38
C SER A 125 0.64 -7.46 -4.62
N PHE A 126 1.40 -7.38 -5.71
CA PHE A 126 2.41 -8.36 -6.10
C PHE A 126 3.81 -8.02 -5.56
N TYR A 127 3.99 -6.91 -4.84
CA TYR A 127 5.29 -6.47 -4.31
C TYR A 127 5.69 -7.23 -3.04
N VAL A 128 6.00 -8.51 -3.22
CA VAL A 128 6.60 -9.38 -2.19
C VAL A 128 7.84 -10.10 -2.76
N PRO A 129 8.80 -9.38 -3.38
CA PRO A 129 9.93 -9.99 -4.07
C PRO A 129 10.79 -10.86 -3.13
N GLN A 130 10.81 -10.55 -1.84
CA GLN A 130 11.54 -11.28 -0.81
C GLN A 130 10.93 -12.64 -0.42
N ASP A 131 9.65 -12.90 -0.69
CA ASP A 131 8.91 -14.09 -0.22
C ASP A 131 7.80 -14.51 -1.20
N VAL A 132 8.16 -14.75 -2.47
CA VAL A 132 7.19 -15.06 -3.53
C VAL A 132 6.46 -16.37 -3.24
N TYR A 133 7.16 -17.40 -2.77
CA TYR A 133 6.51 -18.66 -2.38
C TYR A 133 5.57 -18.49 -1.18
N GLY A 134 5.92 -17.62 -0.24
CA GLY A 134 5.04 -17.25 0.85
C GLY A 134 3.77 -16.54 0.38
N TRP A 135 3.88 -15.64 -0.59
CA TRP A 135 2.73 -15.02 -1.26
C TRP A 135 1.86 -16.06 -1.97
N VAL A 136 2.46 -16.97 -2.75
CA VAL A 136 1.76 -18.07 -3.43
C VAL A 136 0.95 -18.91 -2.44
N ASP A 137 1.55 -19.30 -1.32
CA ASP A 137 0.87 -20.04 -0.25
C ASP A 137 -0.30 -19.25 0.37
N ALA A 138 -0.07 -17.96 0.66
CA ALA A 138 -1.04 -17.11 1.32
C ALA A 138 -2.27 -16.79 0.44
N VAL A 139 -2.10 -16.69 -0.88
CA VAL A 139 -3.22 -16.51 -1.82
C VAL A 139 -3.96 -17.82 -2.13
N GLY A 140 -3.48 -18.98 -1.66
CA GLY A 140 -4.15 -20.28 -1.84
C GLY A 140 -3.53 -21.20 -2.88
N GLY A 141 -2.25 -21.03 -3.19
CA GLY A 141 -1.46 -21.94 -4.01
C GLY A 141 -1.19 -21.44 -5.44
N PRO A 142 -0.35 -22.18 -6.19
CA PRO A 142 0.18 -21.75 -7.49
C PRO A 142 -0.91 -21.50 -8.55
N THR A 143 -1.98 -22.29 -8.56
CA THR A 143 -3.10 -22.10 -9.50
C THR A 143 -3.80 -20.76 -9.29
N ARG A 144 -4.04 -20.37 -8.03
CA ARG A 144 -4.69 -19.09 -7.73
C ARG A 144 -3.74 -17.91 -7.94
N ALA A 145 -2.47 -18.06 -7.61
CA ALA A 145 -1.44 -17.08 -7.92
C ALA A 145 -1.31 -16.84 -9.44
N GLU A 146 -1.29 -17.90 -10.26
CA GLU A 146 -1.27 -17.79 -11.73
C GLU A 146 -2.52 -17.07 -12.25
N ALA A 147 -3.70 -17.39 -11.73
CA ALA A 147 -4.95 -16.73 -12.13
C ALA A 147 -4.97 -15.23 -11.78
N LEU A 148 -4.39 -14.83 -10.64
CA LEU A 148 -4.24 -13.41 -10.27
C LEU A 148 -3.33 -12.67 -11.26
N LEU A 149 -2.18 -13.26 -11.62
CA LEU A 149 -1.27 -12.68 -12.62
C LEU A 149 -1.94 -12.61 -14.00
N ASP A 150 -2.62 -13.66 -14.44
CA ASP A 150 -3.33 -13.66 -15.71
C ASP A 150 -4.42 -12.57 -15.73
N THR A 151 -5.15 -12.41 -14.62
CA THR A 151 -6.20 -11.38 -14.50
C THR A 151 -5.64 -9.96 -14.59
N LEU A 152 -4.47 -9.69 -13.99
CA LEU A 152 -3.79 -8.39 -14.09
C LEU A 152 -3.61 -7.98 -15.56
N PHE A 153 -3.11 -8.88 -16.41
CA PHE A 153 -2.83 -8.58 -17.82
C PHE A 153 -4.07 -8.64 -18.74
N LEU A 154 -5.18 -9.25 -18.29
CA LEU A 154 -6.39 -9.46 -19.10
C LEU A 154 -7.56 -8.53 -18.77
N THR A 155 -7.60 -7.97 -17.55
CA THR A 155 -8.71 -7.09 -17.13
C THR A 155 -8.69 -5.74 -17.87
N GLN A 156 -9.72 -4.92 -17.71
CA GLN A 156 -9.78 -3.59 -18.35
C GLN A 156 -8.71 -2.65 -17.81
N SER A 157 -8.04 -1.90 -18.68
CA SER A 157 -7.03 -0.91 -18.29
C SER A 157 -7.57 0.33 -17.61
N LYS A 158 -8.87 0.62 -17.75
CA LYS A 158 -9.49 1.79 -17.13
C LYS A 158 -9.38 1.71 -15.60
N THR A 159 -8.71 2.68 -15.00
CA THR A 159 -8.68 2.91 -13.55
C THR A 159 -9.94 3.65 -13.09
N VAL A 160 -10.18 3.64 -11.79
CA VAL A 160 -11.20 4.45 -11.12
C VAL A 160 -10.54 5.23 -9.97
N GLY A 161 -11.25 6.14 -9.33
CA GLY A 161 -10.67 7.00 -8.28
C GLY A 161 -10.05 8.26 -8.87
N ARG A 162 -8.90 8.68 -8.33
CA ARG A 162 -8.20 9.88 -8.81
C ARG A 162 -7.46 9.61 -10.12
N GLU A 163 -7.28 10.66 -10.93
CA GLU A 163 -6.34 10.60 -12.05
C GLU A 163 -4.90 10.67 -11.51
N GLN A 164 -4.02 9.84 -12.05
CA GLN A 164 -2.59 9.81 -11.72
C GLN A 164 -1.82 9.80 -13.04
N ALA A 165 -1.00 10.82 -13.25
CA ALA A 165 -0.26 11.01 -14.51
C ALA A 165 0.75 9.88 -14.77
N ASP A 166 1.31 9.29 -13.70
CA ASP A 166 2.39 8.31 -13.78
C ASP A 166 1.89 6.90 -14.15
N ILE A 167 0.57 6.65 -14.07
CA ILE A 167 -0.01 5.35 -14.48
C ILE A 167 -0.16 5.31 -16.00
N THR A 168 0.91 4.89 -16.66
CA THR A 168 1.03 4.80 -18.13
C THR A 168 1.51 3.41 -18.56
N GLY A 169 1.45 3.11 -19.87
CA GLY A 169 1.92 1.83 -20.42
C GLY A 169 1.11 0.63 -19.93
N LEU A 170 -0.20 0.70 -20.14
CA LEU A 170 -1.14 -0.25 -19.58
C LEU A 170 -1.31 -1.51 -20.43
N ILE A 171 -1.11 -2.69 -19.82
CA ILE A 171 -1.55 -3.99 -20.34
C ILE A 171 -2.53 -4.58 -19.34
N GLY A 172 -3.82 -4.42 -19.61
CA GLY A 172 -4.82 -4.57 -18.56
C GLY A 172 -4.50 -3.61 -17.41
N GLN A 173 -4.35 -4.09 -16.18
CA GLN A 173 -3.99 -3.26 -15.02
C GLN A 173 -2.48 -3.21 -14.74
N TYR A 174 -1.65 -3.97 -15.46
CA TYR A 174 -0.19 -3.79 -15.43
C TYR A 174 0.17 -2.41 -15.99
N ALA A 175 0.97 -1.62 -15.29
CA ALA A 175 1.39 -0.28 -15.73
C ALA A 175 2.91 -0.20 -15.85
N HIS A 176 3.44 -0.21 -17.07
CA HIS A 176 4.89 -0.26 -17.26
C HIS A 176 5.60 1.07 -17.00
N GLY A 177 4.92 2.20 -17.14
CA GLY A 177 5.55 3.50 -16.91
C GLY A 177 5.65 3.88 -15.42
N ASN A 178 5.41 2.93 -14.51
CA ASN A 178 5.54 3.11 -13.07
C ASN A 178 6.17 1.87 -12.42
N GLU A 179 7.10 2.09 -11.49
CA GLU A 179 8.00 1.09 -10.92
C GLU A 179 7.34 -0.08 -10.19
N PRO A 180 6.21 0.08 -9.46
CA PRO A 180 5.58 -1.03 -8.73
C PRO A 180 5.25 -2.25 -9.61
N SER A 181 5.12 -2.06 -10.93
CA SER A 181 4.82 -3.15 -11.86
C SER A 181 6.06 -3.86 -12.43
N HIS A 182 7.26 -3.29 -12.34
CA HIS A 182 8.42 -3.72 -13.13
C HIS A 182 8.81 -5.21 -12.94
N HIS A 183 8.59 -5.76 -11.75
CA HIS A 183 8.93 -7.14 -11.40
C HIS A 183 7.81 -8.15 -11.70
N ILE A 184 6.56 -7.71 -11.90
CA ILE A 184 5.38 -8.61 -11.84
C ILE A 184 5.42 -9.70 -12.91
N ALA A 185 5.82 -9.38 -14.14
CA ALA A 185 5.90 -10.36 -15.22
C ALA A 185 6.84 -11.54 -14.89
N TYR A 186 7.87 -11.30 -14.07
CA TYR A 186 8.83 -12.32 -13.66
C TYR A 186 8.30 -13.28 -12.59
N LEU A 187 7.16 -12.99 -11.96
CA LEU A 187 6.57 -13.87 -10.96
C LEU A 187 6.10 -15.21 -11.55
N TYR A 188 5.81 -15.28 -12.86
CA TYR A 188 5.51 -16.56 -13.52
C TYR A 188 6.68 -17.56 -13.47
N HIS A 189 7.93 -17.11 -13.35
CA HIS A 189 9.07 -18.03 -13.14
C HIS A 189 8.92 -18.81 -11.84
N TYR A 190 8.47 -18.17 -10.75
CA TYR A 190 8.24 -18.82 -9.45
C TYR A 190 7.06 -19.79 -9.46
N LEU A 191 6.21 -19.73 -10.49
CA LEU A 191 5.10 -20.65 -10.73
C LEU A 191 5.46 -21.80 -11.68
N GLY A 192 6.73 -21.89 -12.11
CA GLY A 192 7.16 -22.86 -13.12
C GLY A 192 6.58 -22.57 -14.52
N LYS A 193 6.22 -21.31 -14.79
CA LYS A 193 5.63 -20.83 -16.06
C LYS A 193 6.52 -19.80 -16.77
N PRO A 194 7.84 -20.01 -16.91
CA PRO A 194 8.74 -18.99 -17.45
C PRO A 194 8.43 -18.60 -18.91
N ALA A 195 7.73 -19.45 -19.67
CA ALA A 195 7.19 -19.11 -20.99
C ALA A 195 6.20 -17.91 -20.95
N LYS A 196 5.39 -17.81 -19.88
CA LYS A 196 4.49 -16.66 -19.69
C LYS A 196 5.27 -15.39 -19.36
N THR A 197 6.30 -15.47 -18.52
CA THR A 197 7.23 -14.34 -18.29
C THR A 197 7.81 -13.85 -19.61
N LEU A 198 8.36 -14.75 -20.42
CA LEU A 198 8.94 -14.40 -21.71
C LEU A 198 7.92 -13.70 -22.60
N ALA A 199 6.69 -14.21 -22.69
CA ALA A 199 5.64 -13.57 -23.48
C ALA A 199 5.33 -12.13 -23.01
N GLN A 200 5.17 -11.92 -21.70
CA GLN A 200 4.81 -10.61 -21.15
C GLN A 200 5.96 -9.60 -21.23
N VAL A 201 7.18 -9.98 -20.81
CA VAL A 201 8.36 -9.10 -20.89
C VAL A 201 8.59 -8.61 -22.31
N ARG A 202 8.36 -9.48 -23.30
CA ARG A 202 8.53 -9.13 -24.71
C ARG A 202 7.45 -8.22 -25.23
N ARG A 203 6.20 -8.50 -24.86
CA ARG A 203 5.09 -7.59 -25.15
C ARG A 203 5.37 -6.17 -24.62
N ILE A 204 5.87 -6.08 -23.39
CA ILE A 204 6.27 -4.82 -22.76
C ILE A 204 7.39 -4.12 -23.55
N GLN A 205 8.46 -4.83 -23.90
CA GLN A 205 9.56 -4.26 -24.70
C GLN A 205 9.11 -3.77 -26.08
N ASP A 206 8.23 -4.52 -26.74
CA ASP A 206 7.75 -4.21 -28.10
C ASP A 206 6.73 -3.05 -28.11
N GLU A 207 5.88 -2.93 -27.08
CA GLU A 207 4.80 -1.94 -27.02
C GLU A 207 5.24 -0.62 -26.37
N PHE A 208 6.22 -0.63 -25.45
CA PHE A 208 6.51 0.52 -24.58
C PHE A 208 7.91 1.12 -24.72
N TYR A 209 8.74 0.59 -25.63
CA TYR A 209 10.06 1.15 -25.92
C TYR A 209 10.27 1.36 -27.41
N SER A 210 10.80 2.52 -27.78
CA SER A 210 11.35 2.77 -29.13
C SER A 210 12.52 3.74 -29.08
N ASP A 211 13.24 3.87 -30.20
CA ASP A 211 14.35 4.81 -30.38
C ASP A 211 13.90 6.22 -30.81
N ARG A 212 12.59 6.49 -30.79
CA ARG A 212 11.99 7.78 -31.15
C ARG A 212 12.00 8.74 -29.94
N PRO A 213 11.86 10.06 -30.15
CA PRO A 213 11.83 11.03 -29.05
C PRO A 213 10.72 10.78 -28.01
N ASP A 214 9.61 10.17 -28.41
CA ASP A 214 8.47 9.73 -27.57
C ASP A 214 8.57 8.24 -27.20
N GLY A 215 9.78 7.68 -27.22
CA GLY A 215 10.01 6.24 -27.12
C GLY A 215 9.92 5.63 -25.73
N LEU A 216 9.64 6.42 -24.69
CA LEU A 216 9.37 5.95 -23.33
C LEU A 216 7.93 6.25 -22.95
N ILE A 217 7.31 5.32 -22.23
CA ILE A 217 5.89 5.40 -21.92
C ILE A 217 5.57 6.18 -20.62
N GLY A 218 6.58 6.44 -19.79
CA GLY A 218 6.51 7.18 -18.55
C GLY A 218 7.81 7.95 -18.30
N ASN A 219 8.03 8.39 -17.05
CA ASN A 219 9.29 9.02 -16.67
C ASN A 219 10.45 8.03 -16.83
N GLU A 220 11.66 8.54 -17.08
CA GLU A 220 12.84 7.69 -17.26
C GLU A 220 13.40 7.20 -15.90
N ASP A 221 13.06 7.94 -14.84
CA ASP A 221 13.39 7.69 -13.44
C ASP A 221 14.88 7.39 -13.20
N CYS A 222 15.69 8.32 -13.71
CA CYS A 222 17.13 8.40 -13.46
C CYS A 222 17.90 7.12 -13.84
N GLY A 223 17.46 6.42 -14.89
CA GLY A 223 18.06 5.18 -15.38
C GLY A 223 17.22 3.93 -15.12
N GLN A 224 16.16 3.99 -14.31
CA GLN A 224 15.40 2.82 -13.89
C GLN A 224 14.70 2.12 -15.08
N MET A 225 13.98 2.87 -15.91
CA MET A 225 13.32 2.32 -17.11
C MET A 225 14.34 1.75 -18.10
N SER A 226 15.41 2.50 -18.34
CA SER A 226 16.50 2.07 -19.22
C SER A 226 17.19 0.80 -18.72
N ALA A 227 17.46 0.71 -17.41
CA ALA A 227 18.07 -0.47 -16.79
C ALA A 227 17.15 -1.69 -16.89
N TRP A 228 15.83 -1.52 -16.69
CA TRP A 228 14.85 -2.59 -16.90
C TRP A 228 14.93 -3.12 -18.33
N TYR A 229 14.93 -2.24 -19.33
CA TYR A 229 14.99 -2.63 -20.74
C TYR A 229 16.31 -3.36 -21.09
N VAL A 230 17.44 -2.82 -20.63
CA VAL A 230 18.78 -3.39 -20.88
C VAL A 230 18.90 -4.77 -20.24
N LEU A 231 18.57 -4.92 -18.95
CA LEU A 231 18.67 -6.20 -18.24
C LEU A 231 17.73 -7.25 -18.86
N SER A 232 16.48 -6.88 -19.13
CA SER A 232 15.51 -7.75 -19.80
C SER A 232 15.99 -8.17 -21.20
N SER A 233 16.67 -7.28 -21.92
CA SER A 233 17.26 -7.58 -23.23
C SER A 233 18.48 -8.51 -23.17
N LEU A 234 19.22 -8.49 -22.07
CA LEU A 234 20.24 -9.51 -21.77
C LEU A 234 19.62 -10.86 -21.41
N GLY A 235 18.32 -10.90 -21.12
CA GLY A 235 17.66 -12.08 -20.57
C GLY A 235 18.04 -12.30 -19.10
N LEU A 236 18.28 -11.25 -18.33
CA LEU A 236 18.61 -11.32 -16.91
C LEU A 236 17.74 -10.33 -16.12
N TYR A 237 17.24 -10.71 -14.94
CA TYR A 237 16.48 -9.79 -14.09
C TYR A 237 16.70 -10.06 -12.60
N PRO A 238 17.06 -9.04 -11.79
CA PRO A 238 17.20 -9.19 -10.34
C PRO A 238 15.86 -8.90 -9.64
N LEU A 239 15.03 -9.92 -9.37
CA LEU A 239 13.71 -9.71 -8.77
C LEU A 239 13.77 -9.08 -7.37
N ALA A 240 14.70 -9.53 -6.54
CA ALA A 240 14.84 -9.10 -5.16
C ALA A 240 16.29 -8.66 -4.89
N PRO A 241 16.69 -7.43 -5.28
CA PRO A 241 17.99 -6.88 -4.92
C PRO A 241 18.25 -7.05 -3.41
N GLY A 242 19.46 -7.44 -3.00
CA GLY A 242 19.70 -7.99 -1.66
C GLY A 242 19.75 -9.52 -1.64
N SER A 243 19.32 -10.19 -2.71
CA SER A 243 19.70 -11.57 -3.04
C SER A 243 20.90 -11.58 -3.99
N THR A 244 21.46 -12.77 -4.20
CA THR A 244 22.43 -13.02 -5.26
C THR A 244 21.78 -13.59 -6.51
N GLU A 245 20.46 -13.72 -6.56
CA GLU A 245 19.78 -14.39 -7.67
C GLU A 245 19.53 -13.45 -8.86
N TRP A 246 19.79 -13.98 -10.05
CA TRP A 246 19.37 -13.40 -11.31
C TRP A 246 18.43 -14.38 -11.99
N ILE A 247 17.19 -13.97 -12.22
CA ILE A 247 16.29 -14.71 -13.09
C ILE A 247 16.87 -14.65 -14.50
N TRP A 248 16.95 -15.80 -15.17
CA TRP A 248 17.41 -15.84 -16.55
C TRP A 248 16.24 -16.07 -17.52
N SER A 249 16.42 -15.59 -18.74
CA SER A 249 15.48 -15.64 -19.86
C SER A 249 16.26 -15.65 -21.19
N VAL A 250 15.58 -15.49 -22.31
CA VAL A 250 16.18 -15.45 -23.65
C VAL A 250 16.70 -14.03 -23.94
N PRO A 251 17.97 -13.84 -24.35
CA PRO A 251 18.47 -12.55 -24.81
C PRO A 251 17.78 -12.08 -26.10
N SER A 252 17.67 -10.76 -26.29
CA SER A 252 17.13 -10.15 -27.51
C SER A 252 18.03 -10.34 -28.73
N LEU A 253 19.33 -10.52 -28.51
CA LEU A 253 20.35 -10.62 -29.54
C LEU A 253 20.98 -12.01 -29.54
N ALA A 254 21.40 -12.49 -30.72
CA ALA A 254 22.02 -13.82 -30.87
C ALA A 254 23.31 -13.95 -30.04
N ARG A 255 24.01 -12.83 -29.82
CA ARG A 255 25.21 -12.78 -29.01
C ARG A 255 25.31 -11.42 -28.32
N VAL A 256 25.52 -11.44 -27.00
CA VAL A 256 25.84 -10.24 -26.22
C VAL A 256 27.13 -10.48 -25.45
N THR A 257 28.03 -9.49 -25.44
CA THR A 257 29.26 -9.54 -24.63
C THR A 257 29.21 -8.41 -23.60
N VAL A 258 29.17 -8.78 -22.33
CA VAL A 258 29.25 -7.85 -21.21
C VAL A 258 30.66 -7.90 -20.63
N HIS A 259 31.30 -6.75 -20.56
CA HIS A 259 32.60 -6.60 -19.90
C HIS A 259 32.35 -6.43 -18.40
N LEU A 260 32.70 -7.46 -17.62
CA LEU A 260 32.43 -7.45 -16.18
C LEU A 260 33.44 -6.54 -15.46
N PRO A 261 33.00 -5.85 -14.39
CA PRO A 261 33.88 -5.02 -13.59
C PRO A 261 35.01 -5.86 -12.97
N GLN A 262 36.20 -5.26 -12.81
CA GLN A 262 37.32 -5.94 -12.16
C GLN A 262 36.98 -6.21 -10.69
N ALA A 263 37.07 -7.47 -10.29
CA ALA A 263 36.96 -7.85 -8.89
C ALA A 263 38.25 -7.48 -8.16
N SER A 264 38.34 -6.24 -7.65
CA SER A 264 39.48 -5.68 -6.90
C SER A 264 40.80 -5.55 -7.69
N ASN A 265 41.68 -4.66 -7.21
CA ASN A 265 42.94 -4.22 -7.85
C ASN A 265 44.03 -5.31 -8.03
N HIS A 266 43.72 -6.59 -7.81
CA HIS A 266 44.73 -7.68 -7.78
C HIS A 266 44.53 -8.79 -8.82
N LEU A 267 43.56 -8.67 -9.75
CA LEU A 267 43.41 -9.62 -10.87
C LEU A 267 43.77 -8.96 -12.22
N PRO A 268 44.60 -9.61 -13.05
CA PRO A 268 45.24 -8.96 -14.21
C PRO A 268 44.34 -8.68 -15.42
N GLN A 269 43.09 -9.16 -15.51
CA GLN A 269 42.18 -8.88 -16.64
C GLN A 269 40.69 -8.83 -16.25
N SER A 270 39.93 -7.90 -16.84
CA SER A 270 38.47 -7.86 -16.78
C SER A 270 37.87 -9.10 -17.43
N LYS A 271 36.99 -9.81 -16.72
CA LYS A 271 36.30 -10.99 -17.27
C LYS A 271 35.23 -10.55 -18.28
N LYS A 272 34.93 -11.42 -19.24
CA LYS A 272 33.83 -11.23 -20.19
C LYS A 272 32.74 -12.25 -19.91
N LEU A 273 31.50 -11.79 -19.85
CA LEU A 273 30.30 -12.62 -19.90
C LEU A 273 29.78 -12.59 -21.34
N ILE A 274 29.70 -13.73 -21.99
CA ILE A 274 29.19 -13.87 -23.35
C ILE A 274 27.90 -14.67 -23.28
N LEU A 275 26.78 -14.05 -23.63
CA LEU A 275 25.47 -14.69 -23.71
C LEU A 275 25.18 -14.99 -25.17
N ASN A 276 25.01 -16.27 -25.51
CA ASN A 276 24.68 -16.73 -26.85
C ASN A 276 23.29 -17.34 -26.87
N THR A 277 22.56 -17.14 -27.97
CA THR A 277 21.36 -17.92 -28.27
C THR A 277 21.24 -18.17 -29.76
N SER A 278 20.90 -19.42 -30.13
CA SER A 278 20.63 -19.80 -31.52
C SER A 278 19.22 -19.39 -31.98
N ALA A 279 18.35 -19.05 -31.03
CA ALA A 279 17.00 -18.57 -31.27
C ALA A 279 16.84 -17.21 -30.57
N PRO A 280 17.54 -16.15 -31.04
CA PRO A 280 17.30 -14.81 -30.52
C PRO A 280 15.83 -14.49 -30.67
N TYR A 281 15.28 -13.80 -29.67
CA TYR A 281 13.85 -13.60 -29.62
C TYR A 281 13.30 -12.95 -30.90
N ARG A 282 12.23 -13.55 -31.42
CA ARG A 282 11.28 -13.04 -32.41
C ARG A 282 9.86 -13.40 -31.96
N ARG A 283 8.83 -12.71 -32.48
CA ARG A 283 7.42 -13.06 -32.19
C ARG A 283 7.18 -14.56 -32.43
N GLY A 284 6.72 -15.29 -31.40
CA GLY A 284 6.51 -16.75 -31.44
C GLY A 284 7.68 -17.61 -30.92
N THR A 285 8.74 -17.00 -30.36
CA THR A 285 9.86 -17.75 -29.74
C THR A 285 9.38 -18.58 -28.56
N ALA A 286 9.66 -19.88 -28.60
CA ALA A 286 9.37 -20.80 -27.51
C ALA A 286 10.34 -20.61 -26.33
N TRP A 287 9.91 -20.99 -25.13
CA TRP A 287 10.78 -20.99 -23.95
C TRP A 287 11.97 -21.95 -24.15
N PRO A 288 13.23 -21.50 -23.92
CA PRO A 288 14.41 -22.33 -24.05
C PRO A 288 14.41 -23.43 -22.98
N GLN A 289 14.87 -24.63 -23.35
CA GLN A 289 14.92 -25.74 -22.40
C GLN A 289 16.18 -25.72 -21.53
N ARG A 290 17.21 -24.93 -21.90
CA ARG A 290 18.53 -24.96 -21.24
C ARG A 290 19.21 -23.60 -21.22
N PHE A 291 19.95 -23.34 -20.14
CA PHE A 291 20.94 -22.29 -19.96
C PHE A 291 22.21 -22.97 -19.45
N TRP A 292 23.39 -22.83 -20.08
CA TRP A 292 24.57 -23.56 -19.61
C TRP A 292 25.91 -22.92 -19.98
N ASN A 293 26.94 -23.21 -19.18
CA ASN A 293 28.33 -22.78 -19.41
C ASN A 293 29.29 -23.93 -19.09
N LYS A 294 30.05 -24.40 -20.09
CA LYS A 294 31.08 -25.45 -19.95
C LYS A 294 30.62 -26.69 -19.16
N GLY A 295 29.41 -27.17 -19.43
CA GLY A 295 28.82 -28.34 -18.75
C GLY A 295 28.12 -28.05 -17.42
N ARG A 296 28.09 -26.79 -16.97
CA ARG A 296 27.26 -26.36 -15.82
C ARG A 296 25.89 -25.92 -16.32
N GLN A 297 24.86 -26.67 -15.96
CA GLN A 297 23.46 -26.27 -16.13
C GLN A 297 22.95 -25.76 -14.78
N PRO A 298 22.39 -24.55 -14.68
CA PRO A 298 21.57 -24.20 -13.53
C PRO A 298 20.40 -25.18 -13.54
N HIS A 299 20.25 -25.91 -12.44
CA HIS A 299 19.07 -26.74 -12.25
C HIS A 299 17.80 -25.88 -12.03
N ALA A 300 17.99 -24.60 -11.66
CA ALA A 300 16.94 -23.64 -11.34
C ALA A 300 16.72 -22.60 -12.44
N LEU A 301 15.55 -21.94 -12.40
CA LEU A 301 15.19 -20.80 -13.24
C LEU A 301 15.92 -19.48 -12.89
N SER A 302 17.00 -19.58 -12.10
CA SER A 302 17.86 -18.48 -11.68
C SER A 302 19.34 -18.88 -11.76
N ILE A 303 20.22 -17.87 -11.80
CA ILE A 303 21.68 -18.01 -11.70
C ILE A 303 22.20 -17.16 -10.53
N ASP A 304 23.13 -17.71 -9.76
CA ASP A 304 23.78 -16.98 -8.67
C ASP A 304 24.78 -15.93 -9.20
N HIS A 305 24.82 -14.77 -8.56
CA HIS A 305 25.66 -13.65 -8.94
C HIS A 305 27.14 -14.03 -9.02
N ARG A 306 27.65 -14.88 -8.11
CA ARG A 306 29.05 -15.33 -8.15
C ARG A 306 29.33 -16.11 -9.44
N GLN A 307 28.41 -16.98 -9.85
CA GLN A 307 28.53 -17.75 -11.09
C GLN A 307 28.50 -16.83 -12.31
N LEU A 308 27.64 -15.82 -12.32
CA LEU A 308 27.61 -14.81 -13.38
C LEU A 308 28.94 -14.04 -13.48
N MET A 309 29.52 -13.68 -12.33
CA MET A 309 30.79 -12.96 -12.22
C MET A 309 32.03 -13.80 -12.55
N GLU A 310 31.90 -15.12 -12.69
CA GLU A 310 32.96 -15.96 -13.26
C GLU A 310 33.16 -15.70 -14.77
N GLY A 311 32.17 -15.09 -15.43
CA GLY A 311 32.18 -14.83 -16.87
C GLY A 311 32.13 -16.12 -17.69
N GLY A 312 32.74 -16.09 -18.88
CA GLY A 312 32.72 -17.19 -19.83
C GLY A 312 31.55 -17.11 -20.82
N VAL A 313 31.31 -18.22 -21.52
CA VAL A 313 30.28 -18.33 -22.56
C VAL A 313 29.10 -19.10 -21.99
N TRP A 314 27.92 -18.48 -22.03
CA TRP A 314 26.66 -19.07 -21.65
C TRP A 314 25.79 -19.22 -22.89
N ASP A 315 25.45 -20.45 -23.23
CA ASP A 315 24.58 -20.77 -24.37
C ASP A 315 23.16 -21.02 -23.87
N ILE A 316 22.18 -20.47 -24.61
CA ILE A 316 20.75 -20.46 -24.26
C ILE A 316 19.99 -20.97 -25.47
N GLY A 317 19.39 -22.16 -25.38
CA GLY A 317 18.88 -22.86 -26.56
C GLY A 317 17.93 -24.02 -26.29
N SER A 318 17.50 -24.68 -27.38
CA SER A 318 16.40 -25.65 -27.42
C SER A 318 16.82 -27.11 -27.73
N GLU A 319 18.11 -27.46 -27.76
CA GLU A 319 18.51 -28.83 -28.13
C GLU A 319 18.74 -29.77 -26.92
N GLY A 320 18.00 -30.88 -26.94
CA GLY A 320 18.07 -32.03 -26.03
C GLY A 320 16.81 -32.19 -25.18
N GLU A 321 16.15 -33.35 -25.28
CA GLU A 321 15.02 -33.72 -24.41
C GLU A 321 15.41 -33.47 -22.95
N MET A 322 14.67 -32.59 -22.27
CA MET A 322 14.54 -32.74 -20.82
C MET A 322 13.95 -34.13 -20.59
N ALA A 323 14.58 -34.94 -19.73
CA ALA A 323 13.97 -36.18 -19.30
C ALA A 323 12.53 -35.89 -18.86
N ALA A 324 11.55 -36.57 -19.48
CA ALA A 324 10.16 -36.44 -19.07
C ALA A 324 10.06 -36.75 -17.56
N GLY A 325 9.71 -35.74 -16.76
CA GLY A 325 9.66 -35.84 -15.30
C GLY A 325 10.78 -35.14 -14.52
N ALA A 326 11.77 -34.53 -15.17
CA ALA A 326 12.70 -33.60 -14.52
C ALA A 326 12.03 -32.23 -14.35
N GLY A 327 11.06 -32.11 -13.44
CA GLY A 327 10.34 -30.85 -13.21
C GLY A 327 11.31 -29.67 -13.04
N LEU A 328 10.99 -28.51 -13.64
CA LEU A 328 11.71 -27.26 -13.40
C LEU A 328 11.86 -27.07 -11.89
N SER A 329 13.10 -27.05 -11.40
CA SER A 329 13.35 -26.92 -9.97
C SER A 329 13.08 -25.48 -9.51
N GLU A 330 12.52 -25.38 -8.32
CA GLU A 330 12.20 -24.14 -7.62
C GLU A 330 13.38 -23.16 -7.61
N ILE A 331 13.10 -21.87 -7.46
CA ILE A 331 14.12 -20.83 -7.26
C ILE A 331 14.62 -20.97 -5.80
N PRO A 332 15.82 -21.54 -5.55
CA PRO A 332 16.10 -22.18 -4.26
C PRO A 332 16.28 -21.22 -3.09
N PHE A 333 16.71 -19.98 -3.35
CA PHE A 333 17.13 -19.05 -2.32
C PHE A 333 16.02 -18.68 -1.32
N GLN A 334 14.76 -18.68 -1.76
CA GLN A 334 13.66 -18.25 -0.90
C GLN A 334 13.15 -19.35 0.05
N LEU A 335 13.34 -20.63 -0.27
CA LEU A 335 12.70 -21.75 0.45
C LEU A 335 13.09 -21.87 1.94
N PRO A 336 14.37 -21.77 2.34
CA PRO A 336 14.74 -21.84 3.76
C PRO A 336 14.19 -20.66 4.56
N ALA A 337 14.21 -19.46 3.96
CA ALA A 337 13.74 -18.23 4.59
C ALA A 337 12.21 -18.18 4.71
N VAL A 338 11.45 -18.82 3.79
CA VAL A 338 9.99 -18.94 3.88
C VAL A 338 9.58 -19.71 5.14
N GLN A 339 10.28 -20.81 5.42
CA GLN A 339 9.99 -21.65 6.60
C GLN A 339 10.27 -20.91 7.91
N GLU A 340 11.40 -20.18 7.97
CA GLU A 340 11.77 -19.39 9.15
C GLU A 340 10.80 -18.23 9.40
N ARG A 341 10.39 -17.53 8.33
CA ARG A 341 9.39 -16.44 8.42
C ARG A 341 8.03 -16.95 8.88
N SER A 342 7.56 -18.04 8.28
CA SER A 342 6.24 -18.61 8.61
C SER A 342 6.14 -19.04 10.06
N LYS A 343 7.22 -19.59 10.64
CA LYS A 343 7.26 -20.02 12.06
C LYS A 343 7.22 -18.87 13.08
N ASN A 344 7.75 -17.71 12.70
CA ASN A 344 7.91 -16.56 13.60
C ASN A 344 6.96 -15.41 13.24
N PHE A 345 6.04 -15.63 12.30
CA PHE A 345 5.08 -14.61 11.88
C PHE A 345 4.15 -14.24 13.04
N ARG A 346 4.04 -12.93 13.29
CA ARG A 346 3.12 -12.39 14.29
C ARG A 346 1.91 -11.81 13.57
N SER A 347 0.79 -12.54 13.66
CA SER A 347 -0.45 -12.16 13.00
C SER A 347 -1.16 -11.00 13.70
N VAL A 348 -1.89 -10.23 12.91
CA VAL A 348 -2.80 -9.17 13.37
C VAL A 348 -4.25 -9.61 13.06
N PRO A 349 -5.12 -9.78 14.07
CA PRO A 349 -6.54 -10.07 13.86
C PRO A 349 -7.26 -9.03 12.99
N LEU A 350 -8.46 -9.39 12.53
CA LEU A 350 -9.44 -8.51 11.92
C LEU A 350 -10.66 -8.41 12.83
N ILE A 351 -11.06 -7.19 13.20
CA ILE A 351 -12.26 -6.91 13.99
C ILE A 351 -13.31 -6.33 13.05
N GLU A 352 -14.24 -7.16 12.62
CA GLU A 352 -15.21 -6.85 11.57
C GLU A 352 -16.57 -6.47 12.13
N ALA A 353 -17.14 -5.41 11.57
CA ALA A 353 -18.51 -5.00 11.81
C ALA A 353 -19.11 -4.38 10.54
N SER A 354 -20.44 -4.26 10.50
CA SER A 354 -21.12 -3.62 9.35
C SER A 354 -20.79 -2.13 9.21
N SER A 355 -20.37 -1.48 10.30
CA SER A 355 -20.03 -0.06 10.35
C SER A 355 -19.26 0.24 11.64
N ALA A 356 -18.44 1.30 11.65
CA ALA A 356 -17.85 1.86 12.87
C ALA A 356 -18.91 2.57 13.75
N ARG A 357 -20.12 2.79 13.21
CA ARG A 357 -21.22 3.53 13.83
C ARG A 357 -22.49 2.67 13.85
N PHE A 358 -23.28 2.74 14.91
CA PHE A 358 -24.50 1.93 15.04
C PHE A 358 -25.59 2.59 15.89
N GLY A 359 -26.84 2.13 15.73
CA GLY A 359 -28.00 2.57 16.50
C GLY A 359 -28.21 1.77 17.78
N ASP A 360 -29.13 0.79 17.75
CA ASP A 360 -29.50 0.03 18.95
C ASP A 360 -28.46 -1.00 19.35
N SER A 361 -27.91 -1.73 18.39
CA SER A 361 -26.84 -2.71 18.63
C SER A 361 -25.96 -2.91 17.40
N LEU A 362 -24.77 -3.46 17.63
CA LEU A 362 -23.81 -3.82 16.59
C LEU A 362 -23.24 -5.21 16.86
N ARG A 363 -23.29 -6.07 15.84
CA ARG A 363 -22.59 -7.35 15.86
C ARG A 363 -21.14 -7.15 15.41
N VAL A 364 -20.20 -7.57 16.24
CA VAL A 364 -18.75 -7.50 15.96
C VAL A 364 -18.19 -8.92 15.92
N SER A 365 -17.47 -9.25 14.86
CA SER A 365 -16.80 -10.55 14.70
C SER A 365 -15.29 -10.36 14.67
N ILE A 366 -14.53 -11.32 15.17
CA ILE A 366 -13.07 -11.29 15.14
C ILE A 366 -12.57 -12.51 14.34
N ARG A 367 -11.65 -12.28 13.41
CA ARG A 367 -10.95 -13.33 12.64
C ARG A 367 -9.45 -13.16 12.80
N ALA A 368 -8.71 -14.25 12.60
CA ALA A 368 -7.25 -14.23 12.59
C ALA A 368 -6.72 -15.11 11.45
N ASP A 369 -5.42 -15.05 11.22
CA ASP A 369 -4.74 -15.91 10.26
C ASP A 369 -4.95 -17.40 10.60
N ARG A 370 -5.00 -18.26 9.57
CA ARG A 370 -5.21 -19.71 9.70
C ARG A 370 -4.19 -20.42 10.60
N SER A 371 -3.00 -19.85 10.76
CA SER A 371 -1.96 -20.38 11.66
C SER A 371 -2.23 -20.12 13.14
N SER A 372 -3.23 -19.27 13.47
CA SER A 372 -3.59 -18.93 14.84
C SER A 372 -4.38 -20.06 15.51
N THR A 373 -4.07 -20.40 16.75
CA THR A 373 -4.75 -21.43 17.55
C THR A 373 -5.89 -20.88 18.41
N GLY A 374 -5.94 -19.55 18.59
CA GLY A 374 -6.98 -18.88 19.34
C GLY A 374 -6.92 -17.37 19.22
N ILE A 375 -7.95 -16.71 19.73
CA ILE A 375 -8.06 -15.25 19.78
C ILE A 375 -8.47 -14.86 21.20
N ARG A 376 -7.82 -13.84 21.75
CA ARG A 376 -8.25 -13.18 22.99
C ARG A 376 -8.74 -11.78 22.66
N TYR A 377 -9.78 -11.31 23.34
CA TYR A 377 -10.33 -9.98 23.15
C TYR A 377 -10.62 -9.28 24.48
N ALA A 378 -10.66 -7.96 24.45
CA ALA A 378 -11.02 -7.11 25.57
C ALA A 378 -11.92 -5.95 25.11
N LEU A 379 -12.73 -5.43 26.02
CA LEU A 379 -13.55 -4.23 25.81
C LEU A 379 -12.96 -3.03 26.57
N GLY A 380 -13.26 -1.81 26.11
CA GLY A 380 -12.75 -0.59 26.69
C GLY A 380 -11.22 -0.47 26.58
N SER A 381 -10.56 -0.14 27.69
CA SER A 381 -9.11 0.08 27.76
C SER A 381 -8.31 -1.13 28.27
N ALA A 382 -8.95 -2.29 28.45
CA ALA A 382 -8.27 -3.48 28.96
C ALA A 382 -7.33 -4.12 27.92
N ASP A 383 -6.24 -4.72 28.38
CA ASP A 383 -5.22 -5.35 27.54
C ASP A 383 -5.66 -6.79 27.18
N PRO A 384 -5.91 -7.12 25.89
CA PRO A 384 -6.37 -8.46 25.51
C PRO A 384 -5.31 -9.56 25.76
N VAL A 385 -4.03 -9.21 25.87
CA VAL A 385 -2.97 -10.17 26.20
C VAL A 385 -3.09 -10.59 27.66
N LYS A 386 -3.22 -9.62 28.58
CA LYS A 386 -3.25 -9.86 30.04
C LYS A 386 -4.63 -10.23 30.55
N ASP A 387 -5.62 -9.40 30.22
CA ASP A 387 -6.97 -9.41 30.81
C ASP A 387 -8.03 -9.96 29.84
N GLY A 388 -7.63 -10.32 28.62
CA GLY A 388 -8.55 -10.72 27.57
C GLY A 388 -9.35 -12.00 27.85
N LEU A 389 -10.56 -12.05 27.32
CA LEU A 389 -11.41 -13.22 27.30
C LEU A 389 -11.14 -14.05 26.04
N PRO A 390 -11.26 -15.39 26.09
CA PRO A 390 -11.22 -16.20 24.88
C PRO A 390 -12.40 -15.85 23.96
N TYR A 391 -12.12 -15.65 22.68
CA TYR A 391 -13.14 -15.38 21.69
C TYR A 391 -13.74 -16.69 21.17
N THR A 392 -15.03 -16.91 21.42
CA THR A 392 -15.77 -18.14 21.02
C THR A 392 -16.84 -17.87 19.96
N GLY A 393 -17.11 -16.61 19.65
CA GLY A 393 -18.09 -16.21 18.65
C GLY A 393 -18.39 -14.70 18.68
N PRO A 394 -19.19 -14.19 17.74
CA PRO A 394 -19.43 -12.76 17.59
C PRO A 394 -20.02 -12.10 18.84
N LEU A 395 -19.57 -10.88 19.10
CA LEU A 395 -19.98 -10.02 20.21
C LEU A 395 -21.15 -9.13 19.77
N THR A 396 -21.97 -8.68 20.73
CA THR A 396 -22.98 -7.65 20.49
C THR A 396 -22.69 -6.44 21.38
N LEU A 397 -22.47 -5.28 20.76
CA LEU A 397 -22.33 -4.00 21.43
C LEU A 397 -23.67 -3.29 21.51
N TYR A 398 -23.99 -2.69 22.66
CA TYR A 398 -25.21 -1.89 22.90
C TYR A 398 -24.92 -0.43 23.25
N ARG A 399 -23.64 -0.07 23.36
CA ARG A 399 -23.14 1.28 23.65
C ARG A 399 -21.81 1.48 22.93
N SER A 400 -21.39 2.72 22.78
CA SER A 400 -20.04 3.03 22.28
C SER A 400 -19.00 2.31 23.12
N ASP A 401 -18.08 1.62 22.46
CA ASP A 401 -17.02 0.85 23.14
C ASP A 401 -15.83 0.66 22.18
N THR A 402 -14.71 0.23 22.73
CA THR A 402 -13.54 -0.20 21.96
C THR A 402 -13.40 -1.71 22.10
N VAL A 403 -13.22 -2.41 20.99
CA VAL A 403 -12.89 -3.84 20.98
C VAL A 403 -11.43 -3.97 20.64
N SER A 404 -10.65 -4.60 21.51
CA SER A 404 -9.24 -4.91 21.27
C SER A 404 -9.06 -6.42 21.17
N ALA A 405 -8.18 -6.90 20.30
CA ALA A 405 -7.99 -8.32 20.06
C ALA A 405 -6.52 -8.68 19.77
N VAL A 406 -6.15 -9.91 20.11
CA VAL A 406 -4.85 -10.51 19.80
C VAL A 406 -5.02 -11.97 19.39
N ALA A 407 -4.31 -12.38 18.34
CA ALA A 407 -4.23 -13.78 17.93
C ALA A 407 -3.12 -14.50 18.69
N ILE A 408 -3.32 -15.78 18.98
CA ILE A 408 -2.35 -16.65 19.65
C ILE A 408 -1.84 -17.66 18.62
N ASP A 409 -0.53 -17.82 18.51
CA ASP A 409 0.09 -18.76 17.58
C ASP A 409 0.13 -20.21 18.10
N GLY A 410 0.72 -21.13 17.33
CA GLY A 410 0.87 -22.54 17.69
C GLY A 410 1.72 -22.82 18.95
N GLU A 411 2.55 -21.86 19.36
CA GLU A 411 3.40 -21.94 20.54
C GLU A 411 2.78 -21.21 21.75
N GLY A 412 1.57 -20.67 21.62
CA GLY A 412 0.91 -19.92 22.68
C GLY A 412 1.38 -18.46 22.80
N ARG A 413 2.15 -17.96 21.84
CA ARG A 413 2.69 -16.59 21.87
C ARG A 413 1.67 -15.62 21.26
N PRO A 414 1.50 -14.41 21.85
CA PRO A 414 0.61 -13.41 21.28
C PRO A 414 1.22 -12.74 20.03
N GLY A 415 0.38 -12.54 19.03
CA GLY A 415 0.64 -11.68 17.88
C GLY A 415 0.65 -10.20 18.25
N PHE A 416 0.18 -9.36 17.34
CA PHE A 416 -0.01 -7.93 17.61
C PHE A 416 -1.43 -7.64 18.07
N VAL A 417 -1.57 -6.66 18.97
CA VAL A 417 -2.88 -6.16 19.40
C VAL A 417 -3.43 -5.24 18.32
N VAL A 418 -4.70 -5.45 17.98
CA VAL A 418 -5.47 -4.53 17.14
C VAL A 418 -6.66 -4.01 17.94
N SER A 419 -7.02 -2.74 17.74
CA SER A 419 -8.16 -2.11 18.38
C SER A 419 -9.09 -1.49 17.35
N ALA A 420 -10.39 -1.57 17.61
CA ALA A 420 -11.44 -0.97 16.82
C ALA A 420 -12.42 -0.23 17.73
N ARG A 421 -12.69 1.04 17.41
CA ARG A 421 -13.64 1.89 18.13
C ARG A 421 -14.99 1.88 17.43
N TYR A 422 -16.05 1.73 18.21
CA TYR A 422 -17.42 1.78 17.72
C TYR A 422 -18.22 2.85 18.45
N SER A 423 -18.89 3.72 17.70
CA SER A 423 -19.70 4.81 18.24
C SER A 423 -21.19 4.51 18.08
N ARG A 424 -21.92 4.52 19.19
CA ARG A 424 -23.38 4.51 19.18
C ARG A 424 -23.89 5.90 18.83
N ILE A 425 -24.68 6.01 17.77
CA ILE A 425 -25.34 7.23 17.31
C ILE A 425 -26.85 7.01 17.44
N ASP A 426 -27.59 8.04 17.88
CA ASP A 426 -29.05 7.95 17.91
C ASP A 426 -29.58 7.70 16.50
N PRO A 427 -30.31 6.60 16.24
CA PRO A 427 -30.75 6.26 14.88
C PRO A 427 -31.73 7.28 14.27
N LYS A 428 -32.26 8.21 15.08
CA LYS A 428 -33.10 9.31 14.62
C LYS A 428 -32.29 10.54 14.18
N LEU A 429 -30.99 10.61 14.49
CA LEU A 429 -30.10 11.65 13.98
C LEU A 429 -29.83 11.38 12.50
N LYS A 430 -30.17 12.34 11.64
CA LYS A 430 -29.87 12.26 10.21
C LYS A 430 -29.02 13.44 9.79
N VAL A 431 -28.13 13.19 8.83
CA VAL A 431 -27.33 14.23 8.18
C VAL A 431 -27.54 14.14 6.69
N SER A 432 -27.98 15.25 6.09
CA SER A 432 -28.16 15.41 4.65
C SER A 432 -27.16 16.42 4.12
N LEU A 433 -26.56 16.12 2.98
CA LEU A 433 -25.59 16.98 2.30
C LEU A 433 -26.21 17.48 1.00
N THR A 434 -26.12 18.79 0.76
CA THR A 434 -26.66 19.40 -0.46
C THR A 434 -25.71 19.21 -1.64
N TYR A 435 -24.41 19.29 -1.39
CA TYR A 435 -23.36 19.12 -2.41
C TYR A 435 -22.64 17.79 -2.22
N PRO A 436 -22.22 17.14 -3.32
CA PRO A 436 -21.42 15.92 -3.21
C PRO A 436 -20.01 16.24 -2.71
N TYR A 437 -19.53 15.52 -1.70
CA TYR A 437 -18.12 15.51 -1.36
C TYR A 437 -17.30 14.77 -2.44
N ASN A 438 -16.01 15.07 -2.51
CA ASN A 438 -15.06 14.32 -3.32
C ASN A 438 -14.99 12.88 -2.81
N ARG A 439 -15.08 11.90 -3.73
CA ARG A 439 -15.09 10.46 -3.39
C ARG A 439 -13.90 10.02 -2.54
N GLN A 440 -12.76 10.69 -2.67
CA GLN A 440 -11.54 10.41 -1.91
C GLN A 440 -11.62 10.90 -0.45
N TYR A 441 -12.42 11.94 -0.20
CA TYR A 441 -12.54 12.61 1.10
C TYR A 441 -13.99 12.51 1.57
N HIS A 442 -14.41 11.29 1.92
CA HIS A 442 -15.78 10.97 2.28
C HIS A 442 -15.98 10.68 3.77
N ALA A 443 -14.92 10.57 4.58
CA ALA A 443 -14.96 10.32 6.03
C ALA A 443 -15.88 9.17 6.53
N GLY A 444 -16.29 8.25 5.66
CA GLY A 444 -17.29 7.21 5.96
C GLY A 444 -18.76 7.65 5.85
N GLY A 445 -19.06 8.76 5.16
CA GLY A 445 -20.40 9.24 4.83
C GLY A 445 -20.94 10.35 5.76
N PRO A 446 -22.17 10.83 5.54
CA PRO A 446 -22.69 12.06 6.16
C PRO A 446 -22.61 12.12 7.70
N LEU A 447 -22.79 10.98 8.38
CA LEU A 447 -22.72 10.91 9.84
C LEU A 447 -21.32 11.17 10.41
N ALA A 448 -20.27 11.22 9.58
CA ALA A 448 -18.92 11.61 9.99
C ALA A 448 -18.82 13.06 10.48
N LEU A 449 -19.84 13.88 10.24
CA LEU A 449 -19.90 15.25 10.76
C LEU A 449 -20.36 15.30 12.22
N VAL A 450 -20.73 14.18 12.84
CA VAL A 450 -21.38 14.16 14.17
C VAL A 450 -21.01 12.90 14.97
N ASP A 451 -19.94 12.20 14.62
CA ASP A 451 -19.60 10.92 15.22
C ASP A 451 -18.54 11.02 16.33
N GLY A 452 -18.00 12.22 16.54
CA GLY A 452 -16.96 12.50 17.54
C GLY A 452 -15.55 12.12 17.07
N ILE A 453 -15.35 11.88 15.77
CA ILE A 453 -14.05 11.56 15.17
C ILE A 453 -13.56 12.77 14.38
N GLU A 454 -12.55 13.41 14.94
CA GLU A 454 -11.90 14.56 14.34
C GLU A 454 -10.78 14.13 13.38
N GLY A 455 -10.65 14.83 12.25
CA GLY A 455 -9.50 14.70 11.36
C GLY A 455 -8.23 15.32 11.96
N ASP A 456 -7.07 14.97 11.39
CA ASP A 456 -5.78 15.59 11.74
C ASP A 456 -5.23 16.42 10.57
N GLY A 457 -4.05 17.04 10.76
CA GLY A 457 -3.39 17.81 9.71
C GLY A 457 -2.91 16.96 8.52
N ALA A 458 -2.72 15.66 8.72
CA ALA A 458 -2.33 14.72 7.68
C ALA A 458 -3.58 14.17 6.98
N TRP A 459 -4.29 15.08 6.31
CA TRP A 459 -5.60 14.86 5.69
C TRP A 459 -5.72 13.65 4.77
N ARG A 460 -4.60 13.15 4.21
CA ARG A 460 -4.55 11.91 3.42
C ARG A 460 -4.96 10.66 4.21
N LYS A 461 -4.92 10.71 5.56
CA LYS A 461 -5.36 9.64 6.47
C LYS A 461 -6.89 9.49 6.54
N GLY A 462 -7.64 10.50 6.11
CA GLY A 462 -9.11 10.48 6.09
C GLY A 462 -9.74 11.38 7.16
N HIS A 463 -10.96 11.00 7.58
CA HIS A 463 -11.81 11.75 8.53
C HIS A 463 -12.25 13.16 8.12
N TRP A 464 -11.99 13.55 6.88
CA TRP A 464 -12.44 14.81 6.30
C TRP A 464 -13.49 14.60 5.22
N HIS A 465 -14.50 15.47 5.17
CA HIS A 465 -15.26 15.71 3.96
C HIS A 465 -14.57 16.80 3.13
N GLY A 466 -14.19 16.48 1.90
CA GLY A 466 -13.54 17.42 0.98
C GLY A 466 -14.48 17.89 -0.13
N TYR A 467 -14.59 19.20 -0.35
CA TYR A 467 -15.40 19.79 -1.41
C TYR A 467 -14.52 20.69 -2.28
N GLN A 468 -14.29 20.31 -3.53
CA GLN A 468 -13.54 21.13 -4.49
C GLN A 468 -14.50 21.94 -5.35
N GLY A 469 -14.29 23.26 -5.43
CA GLY A 469 -15.10 24.18 -6.24
C GLY A 469 -16.57 24.34 -5.80
N ASN A 470 -17.07 23.46 -4.93
CA ASN A 470 -18.43 23.49 -4.40
C ASN A 470 -18.44 24.02 -2.96
N PRO A 471 -19.43 24.84 -2.57
CA PRO A 471 -19.62 25.18 -1.16
C PRO A 471 -19.99 23.93 -0.36
N PHE A 472 -19.87 24.04 0.96
CA PHE A 472 -20.37 23.03 1.88
C PHE A 472 -21.76 23.43 2.36
N GLU A 473 -22.68 22.47 2.42
CA GLU A 473 -23.95 22.63 3.12
C GLU A 473 -24.41 21.28 3.68
N ALA A 474 -24.69 21.26 4.99
CA ALA A 474 -25.21 20.11 5.70
C ALA A 474 -26.43 20.49 6.55
N VAL A 475 -27.43 19.60 6.57
CA VAL A 475 -28.62 19.69 7.42
C VAL A 475 -28.64 18.51 8.38
N LEU A 476 -28.73 18.80 9.67
CA LEU A 476 -28.86 17.83 10.75
C LEU A 476 -30.32 17.78 11.20
N GLU A 477 -30.98 16.62 11.12
CA GLU A 477 -32.26 16.35 11.78
C GLU A 477 -31.98 15.77 13.16
N LEU A 478 -32.27 16.50 14.24
CA LEU A 478 -31.98 16.07 15.60
C LEU A 478 -33.02 15.06 16.11
N PRO A 479 -32.61 14.05 16.92
CA PRO A 479 -33.53 13.04 17.47
C PRO A 479 -34.71 13.61 18.26
N LYS A 480 -34.49 14.77 18.88
CA LYS A 480 -35.48 15.56 19.60
C LYS A 480 -35.11 17.04 19.52
N ALA A 481 -36.10 17.91 19.73
CA ALA A 481 -35.84 19.32 19.88
C ALA A 481 -34.83 19.55 21.03
N THR A 482 -33.71 20.18 20.72
CA THR A 482 -32.56 20.33 21.62
C THR A 482 -32.25 21.80 21.77
N MET A 483 -32.03 22.25 23.01
CA MET A 483 -31.56 23.62 23.26
C MET A 483 -30.21 23.79 22.58
N VAL A 484 -30.08 24.81 21.73
CA VAL A 484 -28.81 25.17 21.09
C VAL A 484 -28.48 26.62 21.42
N ASP A 485 -27.39 26.82 22.15
CA ASP A 485 -26.83 28.12 22.52
C ASP A 485 -25.63 28.51 21.66
N SER A 486 -24.96 27.51 21.10
CA SER A 486 -23.76 27.66 20.29
C SER A 486 -23.62 26.50 19.31
N ILE A 487 -22.98 26.78 18.18
CA ILE A 487 -22.74 25.81 17.13
C ILE A 487 -21.41 26.13 16.42
N ASP A 488 -20.65 25.10 16.10
CA ASP A 488 -19.38 25.20 15.38
C ASP A 488 -19.16 23.99 14.45
N ALA A 489 -18.25 24.15 13.49
CA ALA A 489 -17.76 23.06 12.64
C ALA A 489 -16.23 23.16 12.50
N GLY A 490 -15.56 22.01 12.39
CA GLY A 490 -14.11 21.93 12.22
C GLY A 490 -13.69 22.04 10.77
N PHE A 491 -12.59 22.75 10.52
CA PHE A 491 -12.02 22.96 9.19
C PHE A 491 -10.50 22.83 9.20
N LEU A 492 -9.93 22.52 8.05
CA LEU A 492 -8.48 22.41 7.83
C LEU A 492 -7.97 23.51 6.88
N GLN A 493 -6.76 24.00 7.12
CA GLN A 493 -5.96 24.73 6.14
C GLN A 493 -4.69 23.94 5.81
N ASP A 494 -4.46 23.69 4.54
CA ASP A 494 -3.19 23.25 3.96
C ASP A 494 -3.11 23.82 2.54
N VAL A 495 -2.66 25.07 2.43
CA VAL A 495 -2.74 25.81 1.16
C VAL A 495 -1.91 25.15 0.08
N ARG A 496 -0.78 24.53 0.43
CA ARG A 496 0.06 23.78 -0.53
C ARG A 496 -0.70 22.65 -1.21
N SER A 497 -1.68 22.10 -0.51
CA SER A 497 -2.57 21.04 -0.98
C SER A 497 -3.91 21.59 -1.47
N TRP A 498 -4.00 22.85 -1.89
CA TRP A 498 -5.23 23.49 -2.39
C TRP A 498 -6.35 23.60 -1.34
N ILE A 499 -6.11 23.26 -0.07
CA ILE A 499 -7.11 23.27 1.01
C ILE A 499 -7.06 24.63 1.72
N VAL A 500 -8.13 25.40 1.58
CA VAL A 500 -8.23 26.74 2.13
C VAL A 500 -9.45 26.82 3.03
N LEU A 501 -9.33 27.51 4.16
CA LEU A 501 -10.48 27.76 5.02
C LEU A 501 -11.59 28.46 4.25
N PRO A 502 -12.86 28.15 4.58
CA PRO A 502 -13.99 28.79 3.93
C PRO A 502 -14.01 30.29 4.24
N ALA A 503 -14.32 31.10 3.22
CA ALA A 503 -14.40 32.56 3.36
C ALA A 503 -15.39 32.99 4.45
N LYS A 504 -16.46 32.20 4.63
CA LYS A 504 -17.51 32.44 5.61
C LYS A 504 -18.22 31.14 5.98
N VAL A 505 -18.59 31.00 7.26
CA VAL A 505 -19.42 29.91 7.76
C VAL A 505 -20.65 30.49 8.43
N ALA A 506 -21.83 29.98 8.06
CA ALA A 506 -23.11 30.47 8.54
C ALA A 506 -23.98 29.33 9.05
N PHE A 507 -24.86 29.67 10.00
CA PHE A 507 -25.63 28.70 10.78
C PHE A 507 -27.10 29.10 10.84
N TRP A 508 -27.97 28.10 10.68
CA TRP A 508 -29.42 28.25 10.77
C TRP A 508 -30.04 27.10 11.57
N ALA A 509 -31.25 27.32 12.05
CA ALA A 509 -32.05 26.28 12.65
C ALA A 509 -33.52 26.39 12.28
N LYS A 510 -34.26 25.30 12.40
CA LYS A 510 -35.73 25.32 12.32
C LYS A 510 -36.37 24.36 13.31
N LYS A 511 -37.64 24.63 13.64
CA LYS A 511 -38.49 23.75 14.44
C LYS A 511 -39.21 22.77 13.53
N SER A 512 -39.64 21.62 14.04
CA SER A 512 -40.36 20.64 13.22
C SER A 512 -41.76 21.13 12.81
N SER A 513 -42.26 22.18 13.47
CA SER A 513 -43.56 22.78 13.19
C SER A 513 -43.53 23.79 12.04
N THR A 514 -42.37 24.17 11.52
CA THR A 514 -42.22 25.20 10.48
C THR A 514 -41.15 24.80 9.47
N ASP A 515 -41.30 25.22 8.22
CA ASP A 515 -40.24 25.07 7.23
C ASP A 515 -39.29 26.28 7.15
N ASP A 516 -39.63 27.36 7.85
CA ASP A 516 -38.83 28.58 7.89
C ASP A 516 -37.52 28.37 8.67
N TRP A 517 -36.40 28.67 8.01
CA TRP A 517 -35.08 28.71 8.62
C TRP A 517 -34.89 30.01 9.41
N VAL A 518 -34.53 29.87 10.67
CA VAL A 518 -34.09 30.97 11.54
C VAL A 518 -32.57 31.08 11.45
N TYR A 519 -32.08 32.26 11.10
CA TYR A 519 -30.66 32.56 11.08
C TYR A 519 -30.10 32.68 12.50
N LEU A 520 -29.07 31.90 12.82
CA LEU A 520 -28.43 31.89 14.13
C LEU A 520 -27.18 32.78 14.19
N GLY A 521 -26.54 33.03 13.05
CA GLY A 521 -25.34 33.85 12.93
C GLY A 521 -24.35 33.30 11.90
N GLU A 522 -23.25 34.03 11.71
CA GLU A 522 -22.14 33.64 10.85
C GLU A 522 -20.81 34.08 11.45
N THR A 523 -19.72 33.50 10.94
CA THR A 523 -18.36 33.78 11.35
C THR A 523 -17.40 33.74 10.16
N THR A 524 -16.27 34.42 10.32
CA THR A 524 -15.15 34.45 9.37
C THR A 524 -13.85 34.21 10.13
N HIS A 525 -12.74 34.07 9.40
CA HIS A 525 -11.40 33.98 9.98
C HIS A 525 -10.50 35.10 9.47
N GLN A 526 -9.35 35.28 10.13
CA GLN A 526 -8.30 36.23 9.72
C GLN A 526 -7.05 35.51 9.15
N GLN A 527 -7.15 34.20 8.94
CA GLN A 527 -6.05 33.40 8.39
C GLN A 527 -5.74 33.80 6.95
N SER A 528 -4.47 34.06 6.68
CA SER A 528 -4.00 34.37 5.34
C SER A 528 -3.84 33.11 4.50
N VAL A 529 -4.20 33.20 3.22
CA VAL A 529 -3.88 32.17 2.22
C VAL A 529 -2.37 32.04 2.00
N THR A 530 -1.56 33.03 2.37
CA THR A 530 -0.10 32.93 2.30
C THR A 530 0.50 32.17 3.50
N ASN A 531 -0.31 31.80 4.50
CA ASN A 531 0.14 30.94 5.58
C ASN A 531 0.18 29.49 5.08
N LEU A 532 1.39 28.95 4.96
CA LEU A 532 1.64 27.59 4.48
C LEU A 532 1.74 26.56 5.61
N GLU A 533 1.56 26.96 6.86
CA GLU A 533 1.44 26.02 7.98
C GLU A 533 0.12 25.25 7.89
N VAL A 534 0.18 23.97 8.24
CA VAL A 534 -1.00 23.11 8.29
C VAL A 534 -1.62 23.24 9.67
N PHE A 535 -2.88 23.67 9.74
CA PHE A 535 -3.59 23.78 11.02
C PHE A 535 -5.08 23.57 10.87
N ARG A 536 -5.71 23.19 11.97
CA ARG A 536 -7.16 23.03 12.11
C ARG A 536 -7.76 24.23 12.83
N GLN A 537 -8.98 24.59 12.47
CA GLN A 537 -9.73 25.64 13.13
C GLN A 537 -11.21 25.28 13.19
N HIS A 538 -11.80 25.37 14.38
CA HIS A 538 -13.25 25.38 14.51
C HIS A 538 -13.78 26.78 14.29
N LEU A 539 -14.74 26.90 13.38
CA LEU A 539 -15.46 28.12 13.09
C LEU A 539 -16.87 27.97 13.63
N GLY A 540 -17.25 28.85 14.57
CA GLY A 540 -18.56 28.79 15.23
C GLY A 540 -19.02 30.12 15.78
N ILE A 541 -20.21 30.08 16.37
CA ILE A 541 -20.91 31.25 16.90
C ILE A 541 -21.58 30.94 18.25
N ARG A 542 -21.86 31.99 19.01
CA ARG A 542 -22.99 31.97 19.95
C ARG A 542 -24.24 32.38 19.19
N CYS A 543 -25.33 31.63 19.35
CA CYS A 543 -26.55 31.83 18.59
C CYS A 543 -27.21 33.18 18.95
N SER A 544 -27.58 33.97 17.95
CA SER A 544 -28.40 35.19 18.12
C SER A 544 -29.82 34.87 18.60
N ALA A 545 -30.30 33.66 18.31
CA ALA A 545 -31.60 33.15 18.71
C ALA A 545 -31.46 31.75 19.35
N PRO A 546 -30.98 31.65 20.61
CA PRO A 546 -30.86 30.38 21.30
C PRO A 546 -32.24 29.80 21.56
N GLY A 547 -32.39 28.48 21.42
CA GLY A 547 -33.70 27.86 21.58
C GLY A 547 -33.71 26.35 21.30
N PRO A 548 -34.86 25.69 21.56
CA PRO A 548 -35.03 24.31 21.21
C PRO A 548 -35.27 24.18 19.71
N TRP A 549 -34.31 23.58 19.02
CA TRP A 549 -34.33 23.37 17.58
C TRP A 549 -34.38 21.88 17.26
N SER A 550 -35.07 21.51 16.18
CA SER A 550 -35.09 20.13 15.70
C SER A 550 -34.24 19.92 14.46
N HIS A 551 -33.87 21.00 13.77
CA HIS A 551 -32.96 20.94 12.63
C HIS A 551 -31.89 22.01 12.76
N LEU A 552 -30.67 21.68 12.38
CA LEU A 552 -29.55 22.61 12.27
C LEU A 552 -29.04 22.57 10.83
N LYS A 553 -28.62 23.72 10.31
CA LYS A 553 -27.97 23.81 9.00
C LYS A 553 -26.68 24.59 9.12
N VAL A 554 -25.63 24.05 8.52
CA VAL A 554 -24.31 24.68 8.42
C VAL A 554 -24.00 24.87 6.94
N THR A 555 -23.58 26.07 6.55
CA THR A 555 -23.02 26.30 5.21
C THR A 555 -21.64 26.89 5.32
N ALA A 556 -20.73 26.49 4.44
CA ALA A 556 -19.42 27.12 4.30
C ALA A 556 -19.19 27.57 2.84
N GLN A 557 -18.88 28.85 2.67
CA GLN A 557 -18.62 29.44 1.38
C GLN A 557 -17.18 29.15 0.93
N GLN A 558 -17.03 28.74 -0.34
CA GLN A 558 -15.72 28.54 -0.95
C GLN A 558 -14.86 29.80 -0.90
N TYR A 559 -13.54 29.60 -0.74
CA TYR A 559 -12.56 30.66 -0.91
C TYR A 559 -12.55 31.16 -2.37
N GLY A 560 -12.64 30.23 -3.33
CA GLY A 560 -12.66 30.50 -4.76
C GLY A 560 -11.39 30.02 -5.45
N ALA A 561 -11.02 30.66 -6.56
CA ALA A 561 -9.82 30.30 -7.31
C ALA A 561 -8.55 30.60 -6.50
N LEU A 562 -7.56 29.72 -6.61
CA LEU A 562 -6.28 29.89 -5.94
C LEU A 562 -5.51 31.11 -6.48
N PRO A 563 -4.81 31.83 -5.60
CA PRO A 563 -4.16 33.09 -5.94
C PRO A 563 -2.99 32.89 -6.92
N ALA A 564 -2.63 33.95 -7.64
CA ALA A 564 -1.63 33.93 -8.71
C ALA A 564 -0.23 33.42 -8.31
N TRP A 565 0.13 33.52 -7.03
CA TRP A 565 1.41 33.02 -6.52
C TRP A 565 1.42 31.51 -6.27
N HIS A 566 0.25 30.88 -6.16
CA HIS A 566 0.13 29.46 -5.85
C HIS A 566 0.50 28.61 -7.09
N PRO A 567 1.20 27.48 -6.97
CA PRO A 567 1.51 26.61 -8.12
C PRO A 567 0.28 26.15 -8.91
N GLY A 568 -0.86 26.02 -8.23
CA GLY A 568 -2.17 25.73 -8.83
C GLY A 568 -3.03 26.96 -9.10
N ALA A 569 -2.43 28.13 -9.37
CA ALA A 569 -3.15 29.38 -9.59
C ALA A 569 -4.30 29.24 -10.61
N GLY A 570 -5.45 29.84 -10.28
CA GLY A 570 -6.66 29.77 -11.11
C GLY A 570 -7.47 28.47 -10.96
N GLY A 571 -6.92 27.42 -10.34
CA GLY A 571 -7.67 26.21 -9.98
C GLY A 571 -8.55 26.40 -8.75
N ASP A 572 -9.58 25.57 -8.61
CA ASP A 572 -10.52 25.61 -7.49
C ASP A 572 -9.89 25.10 -6.18
N SER A 573 -10.15 25.83 -5.09
CA SER A 573 -9.80 25.40 -3.73
C SER A 573 -10.69 24.27 -3.21
N PHE A 574 -10.18 23.53 -2.23
CA PHE A 574 -10.93 22.61 -1.39
C PHE A 574 -11.39 23.26 -0.09
N ILE A 575 -12.61 22.95 0.34
CA ILE A 575 -13.04 23.02 1.75
C ILE A 575 -12.89 21.62 2.34
N PHE A 576 -12.18 21.50 3.46
CA PHE A 576 -12.17 20.29 4.28
C PHE A 576 -12.92 20.59 5.58
N VAL A 577 -13.94 19.78 5.87
CA VAL A 577 -14.81 19.95 7.04
C VAL A 577 -15.00 18.64 7.80
N ASP A 578 -14.96 18.72 9.13
CA ASP A 578 -15.26 17.66 10.08
C ASP A 578 -16.13 18.21 11.24
N GLU A 579 -16.71 17.30 12.03
CA GLU A 579 -17.31 17.56 13.35
C GLU A 579 -18.08 18.89 13.53
N ILE A 580 -19.39 18.83 13.28
CA ILE A 580 -20.39 19.83 13.65
C ILE A 580 -20.81 19.58 15.09
N ARG A 581 -20.58 20.56 15.95
CA ARG A 581 -20.84 20.49 17.39
C ARG A 581 -21.84 21.57 17.79
N TRP A 582 -22.70 21.24 18.75
CA TRP A 582 -23.65 22.17 19.34
C TRP A 582 -23.75 21.94 20.85
N LYS A 583 -24.11 22.99 21.59
CA LYS A 583 -24.32 22.93 23.04
C LYS A 583 -25.66 23.53 23.43
#